data_AF-A0A3M1LIN3-F1
#
_entry.id   AF-A0A3M1LIN3-F1
#
_cell.length_a   1.000
_cell.length_b   1.000
_cell.length_c   1.000
_cell.angle_alpha   90.00
_cell.angle_beta   90.00
_cell.angle_gamma   90.00
#
_symmetry.space_group_name_H-M   'P 1'
#
loop_
_entity.id
_entity.type
_entity.pdbx_description
1 polymer ?
#
loop_
_entity_poly.entity_id
_entity_poly.type
_entity_poly.pdbx_seq_one_letter_code
_entity_poly.pdbx_strand_id
1 'polypeptide(L)'
;MRHDLPERSIPWPLAGILLAFVLLAGAVSVVNPLFESTDEIRHYRYIRRLVVEHRLPVQGAERVRSQSHHPPLYYLLSALASGWVPSPHTPEYQQPINPFWGYRLWEVGVDNKLQYWHSPVERFPFRGGYLAAVIPRWVNVLLGAVTVWLTYRLGRRVWREHPALAWGAAALVAFTPQFLYLSGAMNNDIIAAATGTAVLLVSLEVAQEGMRRGRLLRLGLAYGLALLAKFHLVALGGIIALALALDAVKGSGGQRSAVGRRW
;
A
#
# COMPACT_ATOMS: atom_id res chain seq x y z
N MET A 1 -40.55 0.01 -4.22
CA MET A 1 -39.88 1.27 -3.87
C MET A 1 -38.66 0.93 -3.00
N ARG A 2 -37.50 0.73 -3.61
CA ARG A 2 -36.24 0.59 -2.86
C ARG A 2 -35.70 2.00 -2.68
N HIS A 3 -35.53 2.41 -1.42
CA HIS A 3 -34.89 3.68 -1.10
C HIS A 3 -33.45 3.64 -1.61
N ASP A 4 -33.16 4.40 -2.66
CA ASP A 4 -31.82 4.84 -3.01
C ASP A 4 -31.34 5.76 -1.87
N LEU A 5 -30.67 5.17 -0.88
CA LEU A 5 -29.93 5.95 0.11
C LEU A 5 -28.71 6.56 -0.57
N PRO A 6 -28.39 7.84 -0.28
CA PRO A 6 -27.27 8.54 -0.91
C PRO A 6 -25.96 7.79 -0.64
N GLU A 7 -25.22 7.52 -1.72
CA GLU A 7 -23.93 6.78 -1.81
C GLU A 7 -22.75 7.34 -0.96
N ARG A 8 -23.00 8.20 0.03
CA ARG A 8 -21.95 9.00 0.68
C ARG A 8 -21.55 8.54 2.09
N SER A 9 -22.30 7.67 2.76
CA SER A 9 -21.92 7.16 4.09
C SER A 9 -21.16 5.84 3.98
N ILE A 10 -20.04 5.74 4.69
CA ILE A 10 -19.36 4.45 4.90
C ILE A 10 -20.33 3.57 5.70
N PRO A 11 -20.73 2.41 5.18
CA PRO A 11 -21.65 1.54 5.91
C PRO A 11 -20.97 0.99 7.16
N TRP A 12 -21.73 0.87 8.24
CA TRP A 12 -21.21 0.51 9.56
C TRP A 12 -20.32 -0.75 9.59
N PRO A 13 -20.61 -1.83 8.83
CA PRO A 13 -19.72 -2.98 8.77
C PRO A 13 -18.33 -2.65 8.23
N LEU A 14 -18.25 -1.80 7.18
CA LEU A 14 -16.97 -1.36 6.63
C LEU A 14 -16.22 -0.47 7.61
N ALA A 15 -16.93 0.45 8.27
CA ALA A 15 -16.35 1.31 9.29
C ALA A 15 -15.74 0.47 10.42
N GLY A 16 -16.44 -0.59 10.86
CA GLY A 16 -15.94 -1.54 11.84
C GLY A 16 -14.68 -2.28 11.38
N ILE A 17 -14.67 -2.80 10.15
CA ILE A 17 -13.50 -3.48 9.56
C ILE A 17 -12.30 -2.52 9.48
N LEU A 18 -12.51 -1.31 8.97
CA LEU A 18 -11.46 -0.30 8.83
C LEU A 18 -10.92 0.15 10.19
N LEU A 19 -11.79 0.38 11.17
CA LEU A 19 -11.39 0.74 12.52
C LEU A 19 -10.56 -0.38 13.16
N ALA A 20 -11.04 -1.63 13.10
CA ALA A 20 -10.32 -2.78 13.62
C ALA A 20 -8.96 -2.95 12.94
N PHE A 21 -8.91 -2.80 11.61
CA PHE A 21 -7.67 -2.85 10.84
C PHE A 21 -6.67 -1.77 11.29
N VAL A 22 -7.10 -0.51 11.37
CA VAL A 22 -6.24 0.62 11.77
C VAL A 22 -5.73 0.43 13.19
N LEU A 23 -6.58 -0.01 14.11
CA LEU A 23 -6.17 -0.29 15.50
C LEU A 23 -5.15 -1.44 15.57
N LEU A 24 -5.38 -2.54 14.86
CA LEU A 24 -4.49 -3.69 14.86
C LEU A 24 -3.16 -3.40 14.16
N ALA A 25 -3.18 -2.82 12.95
CA ALA A 25 -1.96 -2.44 12.22
C ALA A 25 -1.21 -1.32 12.95
N GLY A 26 -1.93 -0.38 13.57
CA GLY A 26 -1.37 0.63 14.46
C GLY A 26 -0.69 0.00 15.68
N ALA A 27 -1.32 -0.97 16.33
CA ALA A 27 -0.73 -1.71 17.43
C ALA A 27 0.53 -2.46 16.99
N VAL A 28 0.52 -3.14 15.83
CA VAL A 28 1.72 -3.76 15.24
C VAL A 28 2.82 -2.73 15.04
N SER A 29 2.50 -1.54 14.53
CA SER A 29 3.49 -0.48 14.29
C SER A 29 4.17 0.05 15.55
N VAL A 30 3.55 -0.15 16.72
CA VAL A 30 4.07 0.26 18.03
C VAL A 30 4.76 -0.88 18.77
N VAL A 31 4.18 -2.08 18.71
CA VAL A 31 4.66 -3.27 19.45
C VAL A 31 5.87 -3.89 18.78
N ASN A 32 5.87 -3.98 17.45
CA ASN A 32 7.01 -4.50 16.72
C ASN A 32 8.17 -3.50 16.83
N PRO A 33 9.35 -3.87 17.34
CA PRO A 33 10.47 -2.94 17.45
C PRO A 33 10.83 -2.32 16.08
N LEU A 34 11.31 -1.09 16.10
CA LEU A 34 11.71 -0.40 14.87
C LEU A 34 12.82 -1.18 14.16
N PHE A 35 12.77 -1.23 12.84
CA PHE A 35 13.80 -1.82 11.97
C PHE A 35 13.85 -3.35 11.93
N GLU A 36 13.15 -4.06 12.81
CA GLU A 36 13.06 -5.53 12.83
C GLU A 36 12.21 -6.11 11.68
N SER A 37 11.28 -5.32 11.12
CA SER A 37 10.56 -5.78 9.93
C SER A 37 11.49 -5.92 8.73
N THR A 38 11.12 -6.80 7.80
CA THR A 38 11.92 -7.11 6.62
C THR A 38 12.39 -5.85 5.90
N ASP A 39 13.72 -5.70 5.79
CA ASP A 39 14.41 -4.59 5.14
C ASP A 39 14.05 -3.18 5.62
N GLU A 40 13.37 -3.04 6.76
CA GLU A 40 12.74 -1.80 7.18
C GLU A 40 13.74 -0.65 7.37
N ILE A 41 14.93 -0.96 7.90
CA ILE A 41 16.02 0.03 8.01
C ILE A 41 16.46 0.56 6.64
N ARG A 42 16.42 -0.25 5.58
CA ARG A 42 16.81 0.16 4.24
C ARG A 42 15.76 1.07 3.62
N HIS A 43 14.47 0.82 3.91
CA HIS A 43 13.39 1.75 3.55
C HIS A 43 13.55 3.08 4.29
N TYR A 44 13.87 3.05 5.58
CA TYR A 44 14.10 4.26 6.37
C TYR A 44 15.27 5.10 5.85
N ARG A 45 16.39 4.47 5.48
CA ARG A 45 17.54 5.16 4.85
C ARG A 45 17.17 5.92 3.58
N TYR A 46 16.32 5.33 2.73
CA TYR A 46 15.78 6.01 1.55
C TYR A 46 15.02 7.27 1.98
N ILE A 47 14.09 7.15 2.94
CA ILE A 47 13.32 8.29 3.46
C ILE A 47 14.24 9.38 4.00
N ARG A 48 15.26 8.99 4.79
CA ARG A 48 16.24 9.94 5.33
C ARG A 48 17.08 10.61 4.26
N ARG A 49 17.45 9.93 3.18
CA ARG A 49 18.10 10.53 2.00
C ARG A 49 17.25 11.64 1.38
N LEU A 50 15.96 11.39 1.21
CA LEU A 50 15.03 12.40 0.69
C LEU A 50 14.91 13.61 1.62
N VAL A 51 14.83 13.39 2.93
CA VAL A 51 14.66 14.47 3.92
C VAL A 51 15.95 15.28 4.13
N VAL A 52 17.11 14.63 4.17
CA VAL A 52 18.39 15.28 4.52
C VAL A 52 19.11 15.84 3.30
N GLU A 53 19.08 15.11 2.19
CA GLU A 53 19.88 15.43 1.00
C GLU A 53 19.03 15.96 -0.16
N HIS A 54 17.70 15.92 -0.05
CA HIS A 54 16.74 16.34 -1.10
C HIS A 54 17.01 15.73 -2.49
N ARG A 55 17.56 14.52 -2.52
CA ARG A 55 17.89 13.79 -3.75
C ARG A 55 17.38 12.37 -3.70
N LEU A 56 17.08 11.83 -4.88
CA LEU A 56 16.79 10.41 -5.03
C LEU A 56 18.07 9.58 -4.84
N PRO A 57 17.99 8.41 -4.18
CA PRO A 57 19.10 7.48 -4.11
C PRO A 57 19.42 6.92 -5.50
N VAL A 58 20.72 6.76 -5.78
CA VAL A 58 21.20 6.12 -7.01
C VAL A 58 21.66 4.71 -6.68
N GLN A 59 21.05 3.71 -7.31
CA GLN A 59 21.39 2.31 -7.09
C GLN A 59 22.86 2.05 -7.38
N GLY A 60 23.54 1.39 -6.45
CA GLY A 60 24.97 1.05 -6.57
C GLY A 60 25.95 2.16 -6.18
N ALA A 61 25.50 3.41 -6.06
CA ALA A 61 26.33 4.54 -5.63
C ALA A 61 26.31 4.76 -4.10
N GLU A 62 25.48 4.01 -3.37
CA GLU A 62 25.30 4.19 -1.92
C GLU A 62 26.32 3.36 -1.13
N ARG A 63 27.01 3.99 -0.18
CA ARG A 63 27.92 3.30 0.74
C ARG A 63 27.20 2.23 1.58
N VAL A 64 26.02 2.57 2.06
CA VAL A 64 25.15 1.68 2.82
C VAL A 64 23.89 1.45 2.02
N ARG A 65 23.51 0.17 1.86
CA ARG A 65 22.34 -0.20 1.05
C ARG A 65 21.06 0.43 1.61
N SER A 66 20.35 1.14 0.74
CA SER A 66 18.93 1.44 0.88
C SER A 66 18.10 0.56 -0.06
N GLN A 67 16.82 0.88 -0.22
CA GLN A 67 15.93 0.28 -1.22
C GLN A 67 15.90 1.11 -2.52
N SER A 68 17.06 1.62 -2.96
CA SER A 68 17.20 2.57 -4.08
C SER A 68 16.71 2.05 -5.44
N HIS A 69 16.66 0.73 -5.61
CA HIS A 69 16.14 0.10 -6.81
C HIS A 69 14.60 0.19 -6.92
N HIS A 70 13.92 0.56 -5.82
CA HIS A 70 12.48 0.76 -5.82
C HIS A 70 12.09 2.18 -6.26
N PRO A 71 10.97 2.32 -6.99
CA PRO A 71 10.37 3.61 -7.31
C PRO A 71 9.99 4.45 -6.07
N PRO A 72 9.89 5.79 -6.21
CA PRO A 72 9.99 6.70 -5.07
C PRO A 72 8.69 6.99 -4.31
N LEU A 73 7.51 6.55 -4.76
CA LEU A 73 6.22 7.09 -4.29
C LEU A 73 6.01 6.95 -2.78
N TYR A 74 6.22 5.74 -2.22
CA TYR A 74 6.11 5.52 -0.77
C TYR A 74 7.07 6.43 0.00
N TYR A 75 8.33 6.45 -0.43
CA TYR A 75 9.39 7.16 0.27
C TYR A 75 9.18 8.68 0.24
N LEU A 76 8.68 9.22 -0.87
CA LEU A 76 8.34 10.65 -0.98
C LEU A 76 7.19 11.01 -0.04
N LEU A 77 6.12 10.22 0.02
CA LEU A 77 5.00 10.45 0.94
C LEU A 77 5.47 10.38 2.40
N SER A 78 6.29 9.37 2.74
CA SER A 78 6.84 9.23 4.07
C SER A 78 7.82 10.35 4.43
N ALA A 79 8.64 10.83 3.48
CA ALA A 79 9.54 11.96 3.68
C ALA A 79 8.77 13.26 3.94
N LEU A 80 7.70 13.52 3.16
CA LEU A 80 6.82 14.67 3.40
C LEU A 80 6.14 14.59 4.77
N ALA A 81 5.67 13.40 5.17
CA ALA A 81 4.97 13.21 6.44
C ALA A 81 5.89 13.31 7.67
N SER A 82 7.17 12.93 7.55
CA SER A 82 8.10 12.83 8.68
C SER A 82 9.22 13.88 8.68
N GLY A 83 9.40 14.63 7.59
CA GLY A 83 10.55 15.52 7.37
C GLY A 83 10.64 16.69 8.35
N TRP A 84 9.53 17.06 8.99
CA TRP A 84 9.48 18.11 10.01
C TRP A 84 10.05 17.68 11.36
N VAL A 85 10.25 16.39 11.59
CA VAL A 85 10.74 15.87 12.88
C VAL A 85 12.26 15.97 12.95
N PRO A 86 12.83 16.70 13.95
CA PRO A 86 14.27 16.72 14.17
C PRO A 86 14.79 15.31 14.45
N SER A 87 15.80 14.88 13.70
CA SER A 87 16.35 13.53 13.81
C SER A 87 17.85 13.52 13.56
N PRO A 88 18.64 12.89 14.44
CA PRO A 88 20.07 12.66 14.20
C PRO A 88 20.30 11.52 13.18
N HIS A 89 19.26 10.79 12.77
CA HIS A 89 19.39 9.68 11.84
C HIS A 89 19.71 10.22 10.43
N THR A 90 20.91 9.89 9.96
CA THR A 90 21.39 10.21 8.62
C THR A 90 20.86 9.20 7.58
N PRO A 91 21.05 9.46 6.28
CA PRO A 91 20.77 8.47 5.22
C PRO A 91 21.56 7.16 5.35
N GLU A 92 22.62 7.14 6.17
CA GLU A 92 23.46 5.97 6.43
C GLU A 92 23.18 5.34 7.80
N TYR A 93 22.15 5.82 8.53
CA TYR A 93 21.84 5.36 9.88
C TYR A 93 21.82 3.84 10.01
N GLN A 94 22.47 3.33 11.04
CA GLN A 94 22.45 1.92 11.41
C GLN A 94 21.93 1.79 12.84
N GLN A 95 20.95 0.91 13.02
CA GLN A 95 20.56 0.49 14.35
C GLN A 95 21.65 -0.44 14.89
N PRO A 96 22.08 -0.30 16.15
CA PRO A 96 23.06 -1.19 16.75
C PRO A 96 22.64 -2.66 16.61
N ILE A 97 23.52 -3.49 16.08
CA ILE A 97 23.25 -4.93 15.91
C ILE A 97 23.26 -5.58 17.29
N ASN A 98 22.32 -6.50 17.52
CA ASN A 98 22.29 -7.29 18.74
C ASN A 98 23.43 -8.32 18.72
N PRO A 99 24.40 -8.28 19.66
CA PRO A 99 25.52 -9.23 19.68
C PRO A 99 25.08 -10.66 19.99
N PHE A 100 23.86 -10.85 20.51
CA PHE A 100 23.27 -12.16 20.79
C PHE A 100 22.31 -12.64 19.69
N TRP A 101 22.21 -11.91 18.58
CA TRP A 101 21.34 -12.28 17.47
C TRP A 101 21.79 -13.60 16.84
N GLY A 102 20.84 -14.53 16.69
CA GLY A 102 21.05 -15.81 16.00
C GLY A 102 19.99 -16.03 14.92
N TYR A 103 20.43 -16.31 13.69
CA TYR A 103 19.55 -16.76 12.60
C TYR A 103 19.59 -18.29 12.52
N ARG A 104 19.18 -18.99 13.57
CA ARG A 104 19.04 -20.45 13.55
C ARG A 104 17.58 -20.83 13.64
N LEU A 105 16.94 -20.98 12.47
CA LEU A 105 15.50 -21.26 12.39
C LEU A 105 15.11 -22.57 13.09
N TRP A 106 16.04 -23.54 13.18
CA TRP A 106 15.83 -24.87 13.78
C TRP A 106 16.10 -24.94 15.29
N GLU A 107 16.73 -23.92 15.89
CA GLU A 107 17.01 -23.88 17.33
C GLU A 107 15.94 -23.01 18.02
N VAL A 108 15.05 -23.66 18.77
CA VAL A 108 13.99 -23.01 19.54
C VAL A 108 14.51 -22.70 20.94
N GLY A 109 14.44 -21.42 21.36
CA GLY A 109 14.51 -21.03 22.78
C GLY A 109 15.88 -20.66 23.34
N VAL A 110 16.98 -20.80 22.59
CA VAL A 110 18.33 -20.49 23.10
C VAL A 110 18.96 -19.25 22.46
N ASP A 111 18.41 -18.76 21.34
CA ASP A 111 18.92 -17.60 20.61
C ASP A 111 17.99 -16.38 20.70
N ASN A 112 18.61 -15.20 20.70
CA ASN A 112 17.86 -13.97 20.61
C ASN A 112 17.49 -13.74 19.14
N LYS A 113 16.19 -13.74 18.84
CA LYS A 113 15.68 -13.57 17.47
C LYS A 113 15.62 -12.11 17.01
N LEU A 114 15.81 -11.14 17.91
CA LEU A 114 15.90 -9.72 17.55
C LEU A 114 17.24 -9.45 16.87
N GLN A 115 17.19 -8.89 15.67
CA GLN A 115 18.37 -8.54 14.89
C GLN A 115 19.12 -7.36 15.49
N TYR A 116 18.39 -6.43 16.11
CA TYR A 116 18.94 -5.19 16.63
C TYR A 116 18.82 -5.10 18.14
N TRP A 117 19.73 -4.33 18.72
CA TRP A 117 19.65 -3.95 20.11
C TRP A 117 18.67 -2.78 20.24
N HIS A 118 17.75 -2.90 21.20
CA HIS A 118 16.69 -1.92 21.43
C HIS A 118 16.80 -1.28 22.82
N SER A 119 16.83 0.05 22.84
CA SER A 119 16.86 0.85 24.06
C SER A 119 15.47 1.31 24.49
N PRO A 120 15.22 1.58 25.80
CA PRO A 120 13.97 2.18 26.25
C PRO A 120 13.58 3.49 25.55
N VAL A 121 14.53 4.24 24.96
CA VAL A 121 14.25 5.49 24.21
C VAL A 121 13.45 5.26 22.93
N GLU A 122 13.37 4.02 22.47
CA GLU A 122 12.62 3.61 21.28
C GLU A 122 11.14 3.34 21.59
N ARG A 123 10.75 3.32 22.87
CA ARG A 123 9.38 3.02 23.29
C ARG A 123 8.49 4.25 23.21
N PHE A 124 7.19 4.01 23.11
CA PHE A 124 6.19 5.07 23.22
C PHE A 124 6.30 5.78 24.58
N PRO A 125 6.21 7.13 24.65
CA PRO A 125 5.98 8.07 23.54
C PRO A 125 7.27 8.34 22.73
N PHE A 126 7.21 8.09 21.42
CA PHE A 126 8.36 8.25 20.53
C PHE A 126 8.82 9.71 20.46
N ARG A 127 10.14 9.92 20.40
CA ARG A 127 10.76 11.26 20.30
C ARG A 127 11.88 11.27 19.26
N GLY A 128 12.17 12.45 18.73
CA GLY A 128 13.29 12.69 17.82
C GLY A 128 13.33 11.72 16.63
N GLY A 129 14.48 11.09 16.41
CA GLY A 129 14.69 10.19 15.28
C GLY A 129 13.78 8.96 15.24
N TYR A 130 13.35 8.44 16.39
CA TYR A 130 12.43 7.31 16.45
C TYR A 130 11.00 7.74 16.09
N LEU A 131 10.57 8.95 16.47
CA LEU A 131 9.30 9.50 15.97
C LEU A 131 9.34 9.67 14.45
N ALA A 132 10.46 10.18 13.91
CA ALA A 132 10.66 10.28 12.47
C ALA A 132 10.62 8.92 11.75
N ALA A 133 11.00 7.83 12.44
CA ALA A 133 10.96 6.46 11.92
C ALA A 133 9.58 5.79 12.04
N VAL A 134 8.79 6.11 13.07
CA VAL A 134 7.44 5.54 13.24
C VAL A 134 6.41 6.17 12.31
N ILE A 135 6.50 7.48 12.02
CA ILE A 135 5.55 8.15 11.11
C ILE A 135 5.40 7.43 9.75
N PRO A 136 6.48 7.01 9.07
CA PRO A 136 6.39 6.18 7.86
C PRO A 136 5.61 4.87 8.00
N ARG A 137 5.60 4.24 9.18
CA ARG A 137 4.72 3.08 9.46
C ARG A 137 3.25 3.49 9.47
N TRP A 138 2.92 4.63 10.09
CA TRP A 138 1.54 5.14 10.11
C TRP A 138 1.04 5.55 8.72
N VAL A 139 1.93 6.05 7.85
CA VAL A 139 1.62 6.25 6.43
C VAL A 139 1.17 4.92 5.80
N ASN A 140 1.87 3.80 6.08
CA ASN A 140 1.46 2.49 5.61
C ASN A 140 0.15 1.98 6.24
N VAL A 141 -0.12 2.25 7.51
CA VAL A 141 -1.42 1.92 8.14
C VAL A 141 -2.57 2.61 7.37
N LEU A 142 -2.41 3.88 7.03
CA LEU A 142 -3.42 4.62 6.25
C LEU A 142 -3.57 4.06 4.83
N LEU A 143 -2.46 3.77 4.15
CA LEU A 143 -2.47 3.17 2.81
C LEU A 143 -3.08 1.75 2.82
N GLY A 144 -2.86 1.00 3.90
CA GLY A 144 -3.51 -0.29 4.13
C GLY A 144 -5.02 -0.14 4.24
N ALA A 145 -5.49 0.85 5.00
CA ALA A 145 -6.92 1.15 5.14
C ALA A 145 -7.54 1.57 3.79
N VAL A 146 -6.82 2.37 2.99
CA VAL A 146 -7.21 2.72 1.61
C VAL A 146 -7.33 1.46 0.76
N THR A 147 -6.39 0.52 0.86
CA THR A 147 -6.44 -0.75 0.13
C THR A 147 -7.67 -1.56 0.52
N VAL A 148 -7.95 -1.73 1.82
CA VAL A 148 -9.14 -2.43 2.33
C VAL A 148 -10.43 -1.78 1.79
N TRP A 149 -10.50 -0.46 1.81
CA TRP A 149 -11.64 0.28 1.26
C TRP A 149 -11.77 0.08 -0.26
N LEU A 150 -10.68 0.14 -1.03
CA LEU A 150 -10.69 -0.10 -2.47
C LEU A 150 -11.11 -1.54 -2.81
N THR A 151 -10.66 -2.53 -2.03
CA THR A 151 -11.07 -3.93 -2.16
C THR A 151 -12.57 -4.09 -1.96
N TYR A 152 -13.13 -3.42 -0.95
CA TYR A 152 -14.59 -3.38 -0.77
C TYR A 152 -15.29 -2.79 -2.01
N ARG A 153 -14.82 -1.64 -2.50
CA ARG A 153 -15.41 -0.97 -3.68
C ARG A 153 -15.35 -1.85 -4.93
N LEU A 154 -14.24 -2.58 -5.11
CA LEU A 154 -14.08 -3.57 -6.16
C LEU A 154 -15.09 -4.72 -6.00
N GLY A 155 -15.18 -5.30 -4.80
CA GLY A 155 -16.12 -6.36 -4.49
C GLY A 155 -17.58 -5.98 -4.76
N ARG A 156 -17.98 -4.74 -4.46
CA ARG A 156 -19.35 -4.25 -4.75
C ARG A 156 -19.68 -4.19 -6.23
N ARG A 157 -18.68 -4.01 -7.09
CA ARG A 157 -18.86 -4.01 -8.55
C ARG A 157 -18.86 -5.40 -9.14
N VAL A 158 -18.10 -6.32 -8.54
CA VAL A 158 -18.07 -7.73 -8.95
C VAL A 158 -19.35 -8.44 -8.52
N TRP A 159 -19.75 -8.32 -7.26
CA TRP A 159 -20.91 -9.02 -6.68
C TRP A 159 -22.04 -8.05 -6.35
N ARG A 160 -22.75 -7.58 -7.39
CA ARG A 160 -23.85 -6.61 -7.24
C ARG A 160 -25.02 -7.16 -6.42
N GLU A 161 -25.31 -8.44 -6.56
CA GLU A 161 -26.42 -9.13 -5.89
C GLU A 161 -26.06 -9.66 -4.49
N HIS A 162 -24.77 -9.83 -4.20
CA HIS A 162 -24.27 -10.39 -2.94
C HIS A 162 -23.28 -9.42 -2.26
N PRO A 163 -23.74 -8.27 -1.74
CA PRO A 163 -22.87 -7.27 -1.13
C PRO A 163 -22.09 -7.80 0.09
N ALA A 164 -22.56 -8.89 0.71
CA ALA A 164 -21.84 -9.58 1.77
C ALA A 164 -20.46 -10.10 1.35
N LEU A 165 -20.29 -10.51 0.08
CA LEU A 165 -19.00 -10.96 -0.45
C LEU A 165 -17.99 -9.83 -0.53
N ALA A 166 -18.45 -8.58 -0.76
CA ALA A 166 -17.58 -7.42 -0.73
C ALA A 166 -17.05 -7.13 0.69
N TRP A 167 -17.86 -7.37 1.73
CA TRP A 167 -17.42 -7.31 3.13
C TRP A 167 -16.42 -8.42 3.44
N GLY A 168 -16.73 -9.65 3.02
CA GLY A 168 -15.85 -10.79 3.18
C GLY A 168 -14.48 -10.56 2.54
N ALA A 169 -14.45 -10.02 1.31
CA ALA A 169 -13.21 -9.69 0.61
C ALA A 169 -12.38 -8.62 1.35
N ALA A 170 -13.04 -7.54 1.81
CA ALA A 170 -12.37 -6.48 2.57
C ALA A 170 -11.84 -6.98 3.92
N ALA A 171 -12.64 -7.78 4.64
CA ALA A 171 -12.24 -8.40 5.90
C ALA A 171 -11.09 -9.38 5.71
N LEU A 172 -11.11 -10.20 4.64
CA LEU A 172 -10.05 -11.13 4.32
C LEU A 172 -8.73 -10.40 4.08
N VAL A 173 -8.73 -9.31 3.29
CA VAL A 173 -7.53 -8.48 3.11
C VAL A 173 -7.08 -7.85 4.43
N ALA A 174 -8.00 -7.22 5.16
CA ALA A 174 -7.70 -6.53 6.42
C ALA A 174 -7.09 -7.46 7.49
N PHE A 175 -7.60 -8.67 7.61
CA PHE A 175 -7.21 -9.61 8.66
C PHE A 175 -6.29 -10.73 8.18
N THR A 176 -5.77 -10.64 6.94
CA THR A 176 -4.66 -11.49 6.51
C THR A 176 -3.41 -11.12 7.31
N PRO A 177 -2.82 -12.06 8.08
CA PRO A 177 -1.71 -11.73 8.99
C PRO A 177 -0.54 -11.02 8.31
N GLN A 178 -0.16 -11.47 7.11
CA GLN A 178 0.93 -10.87 6.34
C GLN A 178 0.63 -9.42 5.92
N PHE A 179 -0.60 -9.13 5.46
CA PHE A 179 -0.99 -7.80 5.03
C PHE A 179 -1.07 -6.84 6.22
N LEU A 180 -1.65 -7.29 7.33
CA LEU A 180 -1.71 -6.54 8.58
C LEU A 180 -0.31 -6.22 9.11
N TYR A 181 0.58 -7.22 9.17
CA TYR A 181 1.96 -7.06 9.63
C TYR A 181 2.73 -6.05 8.78
N LEU A 182 2.70 -6.22 7.45
CA LEU A 182 3.38 -5.29 6.54
C LEU A 182 2.77 -3.89 6.55
N SER A 183 1.48 -3.74 6.85
CA SER A 183 0.85 -2.42 7.03
C SER A 183 1.32 -1.68 8.27
N GLY A 184 1.81 -2.40 9.28
CA GLY A 184 2.46 -1.83 10.46
C GLY A 184 3.96 -1.56 10.31
N ALA A 185 4.55 -1.83 9.15
CA ALA A 185 6.00 -1.74 8.89
C ALA A 185 6.34 -0.74 7.77
N MET A 186 7.59 -0.27 7.68
CA MET A 186 8.03 0.56 6.56
C MET A 186 8.40 -0.29 5.34
N ASN A 187 7.61 -0.18 4.28
CA ASN A 187 7.86 -0.85 2.99
C ASN A 187 7.02 -0.19 1.88
N ASN A 188 7.34 -0.47 0.62
CA ASN A 188 6.57 0.01 -0.54
C ASN A 188 5.51 -0.99 -1.04
N ASP A 189 5.31 -2.13 -0.36
CA ASP A 189 4.34 -3.15 -0.78
C ASP A 189 2.89 -2.70 -0.57
N ILE A 190 2.63 -1.98 0.53
CA ILE A 190 1.26 -1.55 0.85
C ILE A 190 0.77 -0.47 -0.12
N ILE A 191 1.62 0.47 -0.50
CA ILE A 191 1.25 1.45 -1.55
C ILE A 191 1.09 0.78 -2.92
N ALA A 192 1.88 -0.26 -3.21
CA ALA A 192 1.76 -1.05 -4.43
C ALA A 192 0.41 -1.79 -4.46
N ALA A 193 -0.01 -2.37 -3.33
CA ALA A 193 -1.32 -2.99 -3.17
C ALA A 193 -2.47 -1.98 -3.34
N ALA A 194 -2.36 -0.79 -2.74
CA ALA A 194 -3.37 0.26 -2.84
C ALA A 194 -3.55 0.73 -4.29
N THR A 195 -2.46 1.12 -4.94
CA THR A 195 -2.45 1.60 -6.32
C THR A 195 -2.83 0.50 -7.32
N GLY A 196 -2.36 -0.73 -7.11
CA GLY A 196 -2.75 -1.89 -7.92
C GLY A 196 -4.26 -2.17 -7.83
N THR A 197 -4.82 -2.17 -6.63
CA THR A 197 -6.28 -2.32 -6.43
C THR A 197 -7.05 -1.17 -7.08
N ALA A 198 -6.53 0.07 -7.04
CA ALA A 198 -7.13 1.20 -7.74
C ALA A 198 -7.13 1.00 -9.27
N VAL A 199 -6.03 0.51 -9.85
CA VAL A 199 -5.94 0.19 -11.28
C VAL A 199 -6.96 -0.88 -11.66
N LEU A 200 -7.09 -1.95 -10.87
CA LEU A 200 -8.10 -2.99 -11.09
C LEU A 200 -9.53 -2.44 -11.02
N LEU A 201 -9.81 -1.60 -10.02
CA LEU A 201 -11.12 -0.98 -9.84
C LEU A 201 -11.51 -0.10 -11.04
N VAL A 202 -10.61 0.76 -11.49
CA VAL A 202 -10.89 1.65 -12.64
C VAL A 202 -10.92 0.85 -13.95
N SER A 203 -10.09 -0.19 -14.10
CA SER A 203 -10.16 -1.09 -15.26
C SER A 203 -11.53 -1.79 -15.34
N LEU A 204 -12.05 -2.25 -14.20
CA LEU A 204 -13.39 -2.83 -14.13
C LEU A 204 -14.48 -1.79 -14.47
N GLU A 205 -14.35 -0.55 -13.98
CA GLU A 205 -15.27 0.54 -14.35
C GLU A 205 -15.30 0.78 -15.87
N VAL A 206 -14.12 0.77 -16.52
CA VAL A 206 -14.03 0.91 -17.99
C VAL A 206 -14.70 -0.28 -18.69
N ALA A 207 -14.43 -1.51 -18.25
CA ALA A 207 -15.02 -2.69 -18.87
C ALA A 207 -16.55 -2.80 -18.68
N GLN A 208 -17.09 -2.28 -17.58
CA GLN A 208 -18.53 -2.36 -17.26
C GLN A 208 -19.34 -1.18 -17.79
N GLU A 209 -18.80 0.04 -17.69
CA GLU A 209 -19.52 1.30 -17.96
C GLU A 209 -18.98 2.07 -19.18
N GLY A 210 -17.93 1.53 -19.82
CA GLY A 210 -17.31 2.03 -21.04
C GLY A 210 -16.24 3.09 -20.89
N MET A 211 -15.57 3.41 -22.00
CA MET A 211 -14.54 4.44 -22.06
C MET A 211 -15.15 5.86 -21.93
N ARG A 212 -14.81 6.56 -20.85
CA ARG A 212 -15.08 8.00 -20.67
C ARG A 212 -13.78 8.71 -20.35
N ARG A 213 -13.56 9.93 -20.87
CA ARG A 213 -12.33 10.73 -20.63
C ARG A 213 -11.91 10.75 -19.14
N GLY A 214 -12.85 11.00 -18.23
CA GLY A 214 -12.58 10.99 -16.79
C GLY A 214 -12.18 9.62 -16.21
N ARG A 215 -12.66 8.50 -16.77
CA ARG A 215 -12.22 7.15 -16.37
C ARG A 215 -10.81 6.87 -16.88
N LEU A 216 -10.51 7.24 -18.12
CA LEU A 216 -9.18 7.06 -18.72
C LEU A 216 -8.11 7.89 -17.98
N LEU A 217 -8.43 9.13 -17.61
CA LEU A 217 -7.53 9.96 -16.78
C LEU A 217 -7.28 9.34 -15.40
N ARG A 218 -8.34 8.87 -14.72
CA ARG A 218 -8.20 8.15 -13.45
C ARG A 218 -7.37 6.88 -13.60
N LEU A 219 -7.54 6.15 -14.70
CA LEU A 219 -6.79 4.92 -14.98
C LEU A 219 -5.31 5.21 -15.21
N GLY A 220 -5.00 6.19 -16.06
CA GLY A 220 -3.62 6.63 -16.33
C GLY A 220 -2.93 7.14 -15.07
N LEU A 221 -3.63 7.93 -14.24
CA LEU A 221 -3.11 8.40 -12.95
C LEU A 221 -2.87 7.23 -11.99
N ALA A 222 -3.83 6.33 -11.81
CA ALA A 222 -3.68 5.18 -10.94
C ALA A 222 -2.52 4.28 -11.39
N TYR A 223 -2.39 4.06 -12.70
CA TYR A 223 -1.31 3.25 -13.26
C TYR A 223 0.06 3.94 -13.14
N GLY A 224 0.15 5.25 -13.40
CA GLY A 224 1.36 6.01 -13.16
C GLY A 224 1.82 5.95 -11.71
N LEU A 225 0.88 6.10 -10.76
CA LEU A 225 1.17 5.93 -9.33
C LEU A 225 1.60 4.49 -8.99
N ALA A 226 1.00 3.48 -9.62
CA ALA A 226 1.40 2.07 -9.46
C ALA A 226 2.85 1.84 -9.93
N LEU A 227 3.23 2.38 -11.09
CA LEU A 227 4.61 2.31 -11.58
C LEU A 227 5.59 3.04 -10.66
N LEU A 228 5.17 4.16 -10.06
CA LEU A 228 5.96 4.90 -9.06
C LEU A 228 5.96 4.24 -7.67
N ALA A 229 5.11 3.25 -7.43
CA ALA A 229 5.11 2.43 -6.21
C ALA A 229 6.04 1.23 -6.34
N LYS A 230 5.90 0.44 -7.42
CA LYS A 230 6.69 -0.77 -7.65
C LYS A 230 6.72 -1.16 -9.12
N PHE A 231 7.93 -1.41 -9.64
CA PHE A 231 8.15 -1.66 -11.07
C PHE A 231 7.36 -2.85 -11.63
N HIS A 232 7.22 -3.94 -10.87
CA HIS A 232 6.50 -5.14 -11.34
C HIS A 232 5.01 -4.90 -11.62
N LEU A 233 4.44 -3.79 -11.14
CA LEU A 233 3.06 -3.42 -11.48
C LEU A 233 2.89 -3.03 -12.95
N VAL A 234 3.97 -2.94 -13.74
CA VAL A 234 3.90 -2.86 -15.20
C VAL A 234 3.08 -4.00 -15.83
N ALA A 235 3.01 -5.15 -15.17
CA ALA A 235 2.17 -6.27 -15.60
C ALA A 235 0.67 -5.91 -15.63
N LEU A 236 0.22 -4.93 -14.84
CA LEU A 236 -1.16 -4.44 -14.87
C LEU A 236 -1.51 -3.75 -16.20
N GLY A 237 -0.53 -3.36 -17.01
CA GLY A 237 -0.75 -2.91 -18.39
C GLY A 237 -1.52 -3.93 -19.23
N GLY A 238 -1.32 -5.23 -18.98
CA GLY A 238 -2.10 -6.30 -19.64
C GLY A 238 -3.58 -6.28 -19.25
N ILE A 239 -3.88 -6.04 -17.96
CA ILE A 239 -5.26 -5.92 -17.48
C ILE A 239 -5.94 -4.66 -18.04
N ILE A 240 -5.21 -3.56 -18.12
CA ILE A 240 -5.68 -2.31 -18.73
C ILE A 240 -6.02 -2.56 -20.20
N ALA A 241 -5.11 -3.19 -20.97
CA ALA A 241 -5.34 -3.51 -22.37
C ALA A 241 -6.58 -4.42 -22.56
N LEU A 242 -6.73 -5.43 -21.70
CA LEU A 242 -7.91 -6.31 -21.70
C LEU A 242 -9.20 -5.52 -21.46
N ALA A 243 -9.23 -4.64 -20.45
CA ALA A 243 -10.41 -3.84 -20.15
C ALA A 243 -10.83 -2.93 -21.32
N LEU A 244 -9.85 -2.33 -22.00
CA LEU A 244 -10.08 -1.49 -23.19
C LEU A 244 -10.58 -2.33 -24.38
N ALA A 245 -10.00 -3.51 -24.59
CA ALA A 245 -10.43 -4.42 -25.66
C ALA A 245 -11.88 -4.91 -25.45
N LEU A 246 -12.24 -5.26 -24.21
CA LEU A 246 -13.60 -5.69 -23.86
C LEU A 246 -14.64 -4.58 -24.13
N ASP A 247 -14.30 -3.32 -23.87
CA ASP A 247 -15.19 -2.20 -24.19
C ASP A 247 -15.33 -1.98 -25.71
N ALA A 248 -14.21 -2.02 -26.44
CA ALA A 248 -14.20 -1.83 -27.89
C ALA A 248 -15.06 -2.89 -28.63
N VAL A 249 -15.02 -4.15 -28.17
CA VAL A 249 -15.85 -5.23 -28.72
C VAL A 249 -17.34 -4.97 -28.45
N LYS A 250 -17.71 -4.52 -27.24
CA LYS A 250 -19.10 -4.17 -26.89
C LYS A 250 -19.64 -3.03 -27.76
N GLY A 251 -18.84 -1.99 -27.98
CA GLY A 251 -19.18 -0.87 -28.86
C GLY A 251 -19.42 -1.30 -30.31
N SER A 252 -18.62 -2.24 -30.82
CA SER A 252 -18.71 -2.76 -32.18
C SER A 252 -19.95 -3.65 -32.40
N GLY A 253 -20.34 -4.44 -31.40
CA GLY A 253 -21.56 -5.28 -31.45
C GLY A 253 -22.87 -4.48 -31.39
N GLY A 254 -22.88 -3.37 -30.66
CA GLY A 254 -24.03 -2.46 -30.59
C GLY A 254 -24.28 -1.70 -31.90
N GLN A 255 -23.22 -1.34 -32.64
CA GLN A 255 -23.36 -0.71 -33.95
C GLN A 255 -23.84 -1.68 -35.04
N ARG A 256 -23.36 -2.94 -35.05
CA ARG A 256 -23.81 -3.95 -36.02
C ARG A 256 -25.29 -4.32 -35.89
N SER A 257 -25.83 -4.33 -34.68
CA SER A 257 -27.25 -4.63 -34.40
C SER A 257 -28.21 -3.45 -34.64
N ALA A 258 -27.70 -2.23 -34.78
CA ALA A 258 -28.48 -1.07 -35.21
C ALA A 258 -28.60 -0.97 -36.74
N VAL A 259 -27.59 -1.46 -37.48
CA VAL A 259 -27.60 -1.48 -38.96
C VAL A 259 -28.52 -2.58 -39.52
N GLY A 260 -28.68 -3.70 -38.81
CA GLY A 260 -29.56 -4.82 -39.22
C GLY A 260 -31.07 -4.62 -39.01
N ARG A 261 -31.52 -3.48 -38.47
CA ARG A 261 -32.95 -3.15 -38.25
C ARG A 261 -33.49 -2.05 -39.18
N ARG A 262 -32.75 -1.74 -40.26
CA ARG A 262 -33.17 -0.83 -41.33
C ARG A 262 -33.35 -1.59 -42.64
N TRP A 263 -34.23 -2.58 -42.67
CA TRP A 263 -34.80 -3.14 -43.89
C TRP A 263 -36.22 -3.62 -43.57
#